data_AF-A0A8J5KXF5-F1
#
_entry.id   AF-A0A8J5KXF5-F1
#
_cell.length_a   1.000
_cell.length_b   1.000
_cell.length_c   1.000
_cell.angle_alpha   90.00
_cell.angle_beta   90.00
_cell.angle_gamma   90.00
#
_symmetry.space_group_name_H-M   'P 1'
#
loop_
_entity.id
_entity.type
_entity.pdbx_description
1 polymer ?
#
loop_
_entity_poly.entity_id
_entity_poly.type
_entity_poly.pdbx_seq_one_letter_code
_entity_poly.pdbx_strand_id
1 'polypeptide(L)'
;MGSGKAVASRFAVDLHPSIRELKEKHQRDLQNLTLATQPFKILQLFVFATLKYLKQWLVYVLKKGGWIMALTFLLAAIGFILANDDSTSEKHIQELLRYTRYVLWWVTLGVASSIGLGSGLHTFVLYLGPHIAFFTIKALKCGRVDLKTAPYDTIVLKRRPSWLEKKCSEFGPPVFPLSSGTLVRVPISNILPHVQLEAVLWGLGTAIGELPPYFISRAARLSGSKMEMEELSEAPSDGLISASLRQIKRWFFTHFQHLNFLTVLILASVPNPLFDLAGIMCGQFGIPFWKFFLATLIGKALIKTHIQVDVPFFWLC
;
A
#
# COMPACT_ATOMS: atom_id res chain seq x y z
N MET A 1 10.82 4.75 65.50
CA MET A 1 10.70 4.86 64.02
C MET A 1 10.46 3.48 63.43
N GLY A 2 9.21 3.09 63.16
CA GLY A 2 8.91 1.73 62.66
C GLY A 2 7.57 1.53 61.96
N SER A 3 6.65 2.50 62.00
CA SER A 3 5.29 2.33 61.46
C SER A 3 5.18 2.61 59.94
N GLY A 4 6.08 3.40 59.35
CA GLY A 4 5.98 3.81 57.93
C GLY A 4 6.38 2.76 56.87
N LYS A 5 7.25 1.80 57.21
CA LYS A 5 7.72 0.79 56.22
C LYS A 5 6.72 -0.36 55.99
N ALA A 6 5.93 -0.73 56.99
CA ALA A 6 4.93 -1.79 56.88
C ALA A 6 3.66 -1.37 56.12
N VAL A 7 3.34 -0.06 56.13
CA VAL A 7 2.20 0.50 55.38
C VAL A 7 2.52 0.60 53.89
N ALA A 8 3.75 1.01 53.54
CA ALA A 8 4.19 1.07 52.14
C ALA A 8 4.29 -0.31 51.47
N SER A 9 4.67 -1.36 52.23
CA SER A 9 4.73 -2.73 51.69
C SER A 9 3.35 -3.35 51.48
N ARG A 10 2.36 -3.06 52.36
CA ARG A 10 0.97 -3.51 52.16
C ARG A 10 0.31 -2.83 50.96
N PHE A 11 0.52 -1.52 50.77
CA PHE A 11 0.02 -0.80 49.60
C PHE A 11 0.59 -1.31 48.27
N ALA A 12 1.87 -1.67 48.23
CA ALA A 12 2.49 -2.23 47.02
C ALA A 12 1.99 -3.65 46.69
N VAL A 13 1.63 -4.44 47.72
CA VAL A 13 1.09 -5.79 47.57
C VAL A 13 -0.38 -5.78 47.14
N ASP A 14 -1.19 -4.80 47.56
CA ASP A 14 -2.61 -4.68 47.16
C ASP A 14 -2.81 -3.98 45.79
N LEU A 15 -1.84 -3.19 45.33
CA LEU A 15 -1.89 -2.53 44.03
C LEU A 15 -1.66 -3.51 42.85
N HIS A 16 -0.89 -4.57 43.07
CA HIS A 16 -0.59 -5.58 42.05
C HIS A 16 -1.78 -6.48 41.66
N PRO A 17 -2.60 -7.01 42.59
CA PRO A 17 -3.80 -7.79 42.28
C PRO A 17 -4.91 -6.92 41.68
N SER A 18 -5.11 -5.70 42.16
CA SER A 18 -6.11 -4.77 41.63
C SER A 18 -5.80 -4.32 40.20
N ILE A 19 -4.51 -4.10 39.85
CA ILE A 19 -4.10 -3.84 38.47
C ILE A 19 -4.30 -5.07 37.57
N ARG A 20 -4.03 -6.29 38.07
CA ARG A 20 -4.29 -7.52 37.32
C ARG A 20 -5.78 -7.71 37.05
N GLU A 21 -6.63 -7.53 38.05
CA GLU A 21 -8.08 -7.67 37.94
C GLU A 21 -8.67 -6.62 36.97
N LEU A 22 -8.17 -5.38 37.00
CA LEU A 22 -8.54 -4.34 36.03
C LEU A 22 -8.10 -4.70 34.61
N LYS A 23 -6.91 -5.30 34.45
CA LYS A 23 -6.37 -5.75 33.15
C LYS A 23 -7.17 -6.93 32.59
N GLU A 24 -7.56 -7.87 33.43
CA GLU A 24 -8.42 -9.02 33.07
C GLU A 24 -9.84 -8.56 32.71
N LYS A 25 -10.40 -7.59 33.44
CA LYS A 25 -11.67 -6.96 33.08
C LYS A 25 -11.58 -6.23 31.73
N HIS A 26 -10.50 -5.50 31.51
CA HIS A 26 -10.24 -4.81 30.23
C HIS A 26 -10.08 -5.80 29.06
N GLN A 27 -9.41 -6.95 29.27
CA GLN A 27 -9.31 -8.01 28.25
C GLN A 27 -10.66 -8.64 27.93
N ARG A 28 -11.50 -8.89 28.94
CA ARG A 28 -12.88 -9.39 28.72
C ARG A 28 -13.74 -8.40 27.95
N ASP A 29 -13.63 -7.11 28.28
CA ASP A 29 -14.35 -6.06 27.56
C ASP A 29 -13.89 -5.98 26.08
N LEU A 30 -12.58 -6.11 25.82
CA LEU A 30 -12.02 -6.17 24.47
C LEU A 30 -12.48 -7.40 23.66
N GLN A 31 -12.58 -8.57 24.30
CA GLN A 31 -13.09 -9.79 23.64
C GLN A 31 -14.57 -9.68 23.26
N ASN A 32 -15.37 -8.96 24.06
CA ASN A 32 -16.78 -8.71 23.77
C ASN A 32 -17.02 -7.61 22.72
N LEU A 33 -15.99 -6.80 22.41
CA LEU A 33 -16.02 -5.74 21.41
C LEU A 33 -15.78 -6.32 20.00
N THR A 34 -16.79 -7.01 19.48
CA THR A 34 -16.81 -7.48 18.08
C THR A 34 -17.57 -6.48 17.21
N LEU A 35 -17.15 -6.31 15.95
CA LEU A 35 -17.82 -5.39 15.00
C LEU A 35 -19.32 -5.70 14.86
N ALA A 36 -19.68 -6.97 15.04
CA ALA A 36 -21.06 -7.49 14.98
C ALA A 36 -21.86 -7.27 16.27
N THR A 37 -21.22 -7.13 17.43
CA THR A 37 -21.94 -7.05 18.73
C THR A 37 -22.25 -5.62 19.13
N GLN A 38 -21.33 -4.66 18.91
CA GLN A 38 -21.50 -3.26 19.35
C GLN A 38 -20.90 -2.23 18.36
N PRO A 39 -21.47 -2.05 17.15
CA PRO A 39 -20.88 -1.22 16.09
C PRO A 39 -20.75 0.27 16.49
N PHE A 40 -21.73 0.83 17.20
CA PHE A 40 -21.72 2.24 17.60
C PHE A 40 -20.65 2.56 18.66
N LYS A 41 -20.43 1.67 19.62
CA LYS A 41 -19.38 1.84 20.64
C LYS A 41 -17.99 1.76 20.02
N ILE A 42 -17.78 0.84 19.08
CA ILE A 42 -16.51 0.74 18.35
C ILE A 42 -16.26 2.01 17.54
N LEU A 43 -17.29 2.55 16.86
CA LEU A 43 -17.15 3.81 16.13
C LEU A 43 -16.79 4.98 17.05
N GLN A 44 -17.44 5.09 18.21
CA GLN A 44 -17.12 6.13 19.20
C GLN A 44 -15.70 5.99 19.74
N LEU A 45 -15.26 4.77 20.08
CA LEU A 45 -13.90 4.49 20.53
C LEU A 45 -12.87 4.78 19.45
N PHE A 46 -13.16 4.44 18.19
CA PHE A 46 -12.33 4.75 17.04
C PHE A 46 -12.18 6.27 16.86
N VAL A 47 -13.27 7.03 16.87
CA VAL A 47 -13.23 8.50 16.78
C VAL A 47 -12.40 9.09 17.91
N PHE A 48 -12.60 8.63 19.14
CA PHE A 48 -11.85 9.12 20.30
C PHE A 48 -10.35 8.80 20.20
N ALA A 49 -10.00 7.58 19.79
CA ALA A 49 -8.62 7.19 19.54
C ALA A 49 -8.00 8.05 18.44
N THR A 50 -8.71 8.26 17.33
CA THR A 50 -8.26 9.07 16.20
C THR A 50 -7.98 10.51 16.63
N LEU A 51 -8.90 11.13 17.39
CA LEU A 51 -8.73 12.47 17.95
C LEU A 51 -7.55 12.55 18.93
N LYS A 52 -7.36 11.54 19.78
CA LYS A 52 -6.23 11.47 20.72
C LYS A 52 -4.90 11.42 19.98
N TYR A 53 -4.78 10.54 18.98
CA TYR A 53 -3.56 10.47 18.16
C TYR A 53 -3.33 11.74 17.35
N LEU A 54 -4.39 12.34 16.79
CA LEU A 54 -4.29 13.61 16.07
C LEU A 54 -3.77 14.72 16.97
N LYS A 55 -4.32 14.85 18.18
CA LYS A 55 -3.86 15.82 19.19
C LYS A 55 -2.41 15.56 19.60
N GLN A 56 -2.04 14.31 19.82
CA GLN A 56 -0.69 13.93 20.22
C GLN A 56 0.33 14.19 19.11
N TRP A 57 -0.04 13.95 17.86
CA TRP A 57 0.73 14.33 16.68
C TRP A 57 0.87 15.85 16.56
N LEU A 58 -0.22 16.60 16.74
CA LEU A 58 -0.21 18.07 16.69
C LEU A 58 0.72 18.65 17.76
N VAL A 59 0.66 18.14 19.00
CA VAL A 59 1.53 18.57 20.10
C VAL A 59 2.99 18.18 19.85
N TYR A 60 3.24 17.01 19.25
CA TYR A 60 4.59 16.59 18.87
C TYR A 60 5.18 17.49 17.79
N VAL A 61 4.39 17.81 16.75
CA VAL A 61 4.77 18.75 15.69
C VAL A 61 4.96 20.15 16.26
N LEU A 62 4.12 20.63 17.16
CA LEU A 62 4.35 21.95 17.79
C LEU A 62 5.63 21.97 18.66
N LYS A 63 5.91 20.91 19.42
CA LYS A 63 7.06 20.86 20.34
C LYS A 63 8.41 20.61 19.64
N LYS A 64 8.45 19.79 18.60
CA LYS A 64 9.67 19.45 17.85
C LYS A 64 9.76 20.13 16.48
N GLY A 65 8.66 20.69 15.98
CA GLY A 65 8.54 21.20 14.63
C GLY A 65 9.00 22.64 14.47
N GLY A 66 9.91 23.17 15.28
CA GLY A 66 10.62 24.40 14.91
C GLY A 66 11.27 24.27 13.52
N TRP A 67 11.88 23.11 13.25
CA TRP A 67 12.45 22.77 11.93
C TRP A 67 11.38 22.51 10.86
N ILE A 68 10.24 21.92 11.23
CA ILE A 68 9.12 21.66 10.30
C ILE A 68 8.40 22.97 9.95
N MET A 69 8.23 23.87 10.92
CA MET A 69 7.72 25.24 10.73
C MET A 69 8.68 26.06 9.89
N ALA A 70 9.98 25.99 10.13
CA ALA A 70 10.98 26.68 9.31
C ALA A 70 10.96 26.16 7.86
N LEU A 71 10.87 24.84 7.65
CA LEU A 71 10.80 24.23 6.33
C LEU A 71 9.48 24.57 5.62
N THR A 72 8.35 24.55 6.32
CA THR A 72 7.04 24.93 5.75
C THR A 72 6.96 26.43 5.46
N PHE A 73 7.54 27.28 6.31
CA PHE A 73 7.66 28.71 6.05
C PHE A 73 8.59 28.99 4.86
N LEU A 74 9.70 28.27 4.73
CA LEU A 74 10.60 28.36 3.59
C LEU A 74 9.89 27.95 2.28
N LEU A 75 9.17 26.82 2.30
CA LEU A 75 8.37 26.37 1.16
C LEU A 75 7.24 27.34 0.82
N ALA A 76 6.59 27.93 1.81
CA ALA A 76 5.56 28.94 1.62
C ALA A 76 6.14 30.26 1.07
N ALA A 77 7.31 30.68 1.53
CA ALA A 77 8.01 31.86 1.03
C ALA A 77 8.50 31.66 -0.41
N ILE A 78 9.05 30.48 -0.72
CA ILE A 78 9.40 30.09 -2.10
C ILE A 78 8.13 30.06 -2.96
N GLY A 79 7.04 29.46 -2.46
CA GLY A 79 5.75 29.44 -3.15
C GLY A 79 5.18 30.84 -3.40
N PHE A 80 5.35 31.76 -2.45
CA PHE A 80 4.92 33.17 -2.58
C PHE A 80 5.78 33.92 -3.59
N ILE A 81 7.11 33.75 -3.58
CA ILE A 81 8.02 34.37 -4.56
C ILE A 81 7.70 33.88 -5.97
N LEU A 82 7.45 32.58 -6.14
CA LEU A 82 7.03 32.02 -7.42
C LEU A 82 5.64 32.54 -7.83
N ALA A 83 4.68 32.66 -6.90
CA ALA A 83 3.34 33.15 -7.21
C ALA A 83 3.30 34.60 -7.71
N ASN A 84 4.28 35.44 -7.36
CA ASN A 84 4.39 36.80 -7.88
C ASN A 84 4.89 36.87 -9.34
N ASP A 85 5.34 35.75 -9.92
CA ASP A 85 5.72 35.63 -11.34
C ASP A 85 4.51 35.09 -12.14
N ASP A 86 3.49 35.94 -12.26
CA ASP A 86 2.07 35.62 -12.57
C ASP A 86 1.86 34.76 -13.83
N SER A 87 2.71 34.85 -14.86
CA SER A 87 2.47 34.14 -16.12
C SER A 87 3.08 32.74 -16.20
N THR A 88 4.14 32.50 -15.42
CA THR A 88 4.91 31.26 -15.46
C THR A 88 4.41 30.29 -14.40
N SER A 89 4.03 30.79 -13.23
CA SER A 89 3.61 29.96 -12.10
C SER A 89 2.26 29.29 -12.29
N GLU A 90 1.28 29.95 -12.93
CA GLU A 90 -0.02 29.32 -13.19
C GLU A 90 0.11 28.04 -14.04
N LYS A 91 0.96 28.07 -15.08
CA LYS A 91 1.21 26.92 -15.96
C LYS A 91 1.91 25.78 -15.20
N HIS A 92 2.92 26.10 -14.40
CA HIS A 92 3.64 25.10 -13.60
C HIS A 92 2.76 24.49 -12.50
N ILE A 93 1.92 25.29 -11.84
CA ILE A 93 0.97 24.82 -10.82
C ILE A 93 -0.07 23.91 -11.47
N GLN A 94 -0.63 24.27 -12.63
CA GLN A 94 -1.59 23.43 -13.34
C GLN A 94 -0.98 22.12 -13.86
N GLU A 95 0.28 22.14 -14.28
CA GLU A 95 1.02 20.93 -14.66
C GLU A 95 1.24 20.03 -13.44
N LEU A 96 1.69 20.59 -12.31
CA LEU A 96 1.86 19.86 -11.05
C LEU A 96 0.54 19.26 -10.54
N LEU A 97 -0.57 20.01 -10.63
CA LEU A 97 -1.91 19.52 -10.28
C LEU A 97 -2.35 18.33 -11.15
N ARG A 98 -1.96 18.31 -12.44
CA ARG A 98 -2.24 17.17 -13.32
C ARG A 98 -1.42 15.94 -12.93
N TYR A 99 -0.12 16.10 -12.67
CA TYR A 99 0.75 15.03 -12.19
C TYR A 99 0.29 14.47 -10.83
N THR A 100 -0.01 15.33 -9.87
CA THR A 100 -0.46 14.91 -8.53
C THR A 100 -1.79 14.17 -8.60
N ARG A 101 -2.76 14.64 -9.39
CA ARG A 101 -4.03 13.94 -9.61
C ARG A 101 -3.81 12.57 -10.24
N TYR A 102 -2.92 12.47 -11.22
CA TYR A 102 -2.58 11.22 -11.89
C TYR A 102 -1.94 10.21 -10.92
N VAL A 103 -0.95 10.64 -10.13
CA VAL A 103 -0.32 9.81 -9.09
C VAL A 103 -1.36 9.36 -8.08
N LEU A 104 -2.17 10.30 -7.56
CA LEU A 104 -3.21 10.02 -6.58
C LEU A 104 -4.23 9.01 -7.11
N TRP A 105 -4.66 9.14 -8.37
CA TRP A 105 -5.60 8.22 -9.01
C TRP A 105 -5.07 6.78 -9.01
N TRP A 106 -3.87 6.57 -9.57
CA TRP A 106 -3.30 5.23 -9.71
C TRP A 106 -2.89 4.61 -8.37
N VAL A 107 -2.35 5.39 -7.44
CA VAL A 107 -2.04 4.93 -6.08
C VAL A 107 -3.32 4.57 -5.33
N THR A 108 -4.39 5.37 -5.42
CA THR A 108 -5.67 5.08 -4.74
C THR A 108 -6.31 3.81 -5.29
N LEU A 109 -6.30 3.60 -6.61
CA LEU A 109 -6.77 2.35 -7.21
C LEU A 109 -5.94 1.14 -6.74
N GLY A 110 -4.62 1.30 -6.63
CA GLY A 110 -3.74 0.30 -6.05
C GLY A 110 -4.08 -0.04 -4.59
N VAL A 111 -4.31 0.97 -3.75
CA VAL A 111 -4.73 0.76 -2.34
C VAL A 111 -6.09 0.05 -2.28
N ALA A 112 -7.06 0.48 -3.09
CA ALA A 112 -8.37 -0.15 -3.16
C ALA A 112 -8.29 -1.61 -3.63
N SER A 113 -7.31 -1.93 -4.47
CA SER A 113 -7.01 -3.31 -4.90
C SER A 113 -6.57 -4.22 -3.74
N SER A 114 -6.00 -3.70 -2.67
CA SER A 114 -5.56 -4.47 -1.51
C SER A 114 -6.69 -4.70 -0.50
N ILE A 115 -7.58 -3.73 -0.33
CA ILE A 115 -8.63 -3.75 0.72
C ILE A 115 -9.79 -4.71 0.37
N GLY A 116 -10.01 -5.00 -0.91
CA GLY A 116 -11.17 -5.77 -1.40
C GLY A 116 -11.05 -7.30 -1.37
N LEU A 117 -10.85 -7.92 -0.20
CA LEU A 117 -10.83 -9.41 -0.03
C LEU A 117 -9.69 -10.13 -0.77
N GLY A 118 -8.51 -9.52 -0.80
CA GLY A 118 -7.26 -10.26 -0.98
C GLY A 118 -6.97 -10.84 -2.37
N SER A 119 -7.78 -10.66 -3.41
CA SER A 119 -7.42 -11.18 -4.74
C SER A 119 -6.69 -10.18 -5.62
N GLY A 120 -6.95 -8.86 -5.50
CA GLY A 120 -6.37 -7.77 -6.31
C GLY A 120 -6.55 -7.87 -7.84
N LEU A 121 -6.92 -9.06 -8.32
CA LEU A 121 -7.14 -9.42 -9.71
C LEU A 121 -8.38 -8.72 -10.26
N HIS A 122 -9.44 -8.63 -9.46
CA HIS A 122 -10.69 -8.00 -9.91
C HIS A 122 -10.48 -6.51 -10.22
N THR A 123 -9.83 -5.76 -9.33
CA THR A 123 -9.54 -4.35 -9.54
C THR A 123 -8.56 -4.16 -10.71
N PHE A 124 -7.57 -5.04 -10.85
CA PHE A 124 -6.68 -5.06 -12.01
C PHE A 124 -7.44 -5.22 -13.33
N VAL A 125 -8.32 -6.23 -13.43
CA VAL A 125 -9.12 -6.52 -14.63
C VAL A 125 -10.10 -5.40 -14.96
N LEU A 126 -10.55 -4.62 -13.98
CA LEU A 126 -11.49 -3.52 -14.21
C LEU A 126 -10.83 -2.21 -14.67
N TYR A 127 -9.61 -1.91 -14.22
CA TYR A 127 -9.00 -0.60 -14.45
C TYR A 127 -7.68 -0.67 -15.19
N LEU A 128 -6.67 -1.36 -14.63
CA LEU A 128 -5.33 -1.39 -15.22
C LEU A 128 -5.28 -2.25 -16.49
N GLY A 129 -5.94 -3.42 -16.49
CA GLY A 129 -6.01 -4.32 -17.63
C GLY A 129 -6.62 -3.66 -18.88
N PRO A 130 -7.82 -3.05 -18.81
CA PRO A 130 -8.44 -2.35 -19.94
C PRO A 130 -7.60 -1.18 -20.44
N HIS A 131 -6.91 -0.47 -19.54
CA HIS A 131 -5.98 0.59 -19.93
C HIS A 131 -4.83 0.07 -20.80
N ILE A 132 -4.18 -1.01 -20.37
CA ILE A 132 -3.12 -1.68 -21.14
C ILE A 132 -3.67 -2.17 -22.47
N ALA A 133 -4.81 -2.87 -22.46
CA ALA A 133 -5.42 -3.41 -23.67
C ALA A 133 -5.79 -2.31 -24.70
N PHE A 134 -6.44 -1.23 -24.27
CA PHE A 134 -6.80 -0.14 -25.18
C PHE A 134 -5.58 0.57 -25.77
N PHE A 135 -4.53 0.76 -24.97
CA PHE A 135 -3.29 1.35 -25.46
C PHE A 135 -2.61 0.46 -26.50
N THR A 136 -2.48 -0.84 -26.22
CA THR A 136 -1.89 -1.83 -27.13
C THR A 136 -2.68 -1.93 -28.43
N ILE A 137 -4.01 -2.03 -28.38
CA ILE A 137 -4.87 -2.10 -29.58
C ILE A 137 -4.70 -0.84 -30.43
N LYS A 138 -4.62 0.34 -29.82
CA LYS A 138 -4.40 1.60 -30.55
C LYS A 138 -2.99 1.67 -31.15
N ALA A 139 -1.97 1.21 -30.43
CA ALA A 139 -0.60 1.17 -30.91
C ALA A 139 -0.44 0.25 -32.13
N LEU A 140 -1.09 -0.92 -32.11
CA LEU A 140 -1.12 -1.86 -33.22
C LEU A 140 -1.90 -1.31 -34.43
N LYS A 141 -3.03 -0.63 -34.20
CA LYS A 141 -3.83 -0.02 -35.29
C LYS A 141 -3.10 1.13 -35.98
N CYS A 142 -2.42 1.99 -35.22
CA CYS A 142 -1.74 3.15 -35.78
C CYS A 142 -0.28 2.86 -36.16
N GLY A 143 0.28 1.71 -35.77
CA GLY A 143 1.67 1.35 -36.04
C GLY A 143 2.69 2.27 -35.39
N ARG A 144 2.36 2.82 -34.21
CA ARG A 144 3.19 3.74 -33.41
C ARG A 144 2.91 3.59 -31.93
N VAL A 145 3.88 3.98 -31.10
CA VAL A 145 3.75 4.00 -29.62
C VAL A 145 3.62 5.42 -29.05
N ASP A 146 3.91 6.45 -29.84
CA ASP A 146 3.83 7.88 -29.49
C ASP A 146 2.38 8.42 -29.44
N LEU A 147 1.49 7.73 -28.74
CA LEU A 147 0.07 8.08 -28.70
C LEU A 147 -0.25 9.09 -27.59
N LYS A 148 0.44 8.98 -26.44
CA LYS A 148 0.19 9.85 -25.29
C LYS A 148 0.81 11.23 -25.52
N THR A 149 0.00 12.28 -25.38
CA THR A 149 0.49 13.66 -25.40
C THR A 149 1.30 13.98 -24.13
N ALA A 150 0.95 13.36 -23.00
CA ALA A 150 1.68 13.46 -21.75
C ALA A 150 1.49 12.19 -20.90
N PRO A 151 2.38 11.91 -19.92
CA PRO A 151 2.29 10.69 -19.09
C PRO A 151 0.97 10.55 -18.31
N TYR A 152 0.37 11.67 -17.90
CA TYR A 152 -0.89 11.69 -17.14
C TYR A 152 -2.16 11.54 -18.00
N ASP A 153 -2.04 11.44 -19.33
CA ASP A 153 -3.18 11.23 -20.23
C ASP A 153 -3.61 9.76 -20.23
N THR A 154 -4.29 9.38 -19.14
CA THR A 154 -4.75 8.00 -18.88
C THR A 154 -6.24 7.93 -18.64
N ILE A 155 -6.76 6.70 -18.62
CA ILE A 155 -8.16 6.44 -18.28
C ILE A 155 -8.38 6.79 -16.80
N VAL A 156 -9.24 7.78 -16.59
CA VAL A 156 -9.71 8.20 -15.26
C VAL A 156 -11.21 7.96 -15.19
N LEU A 157 -11.75 7.73 -13.99
CA LEU A 157 -13.19 7.57 -13.80
C LEU A 157 -13.96 8.75 -14.43
N LYS A 158 -14.83 8.43 -15.38
CA LYS A 158 -15.65 9.38 -16.18
C LYS A 158 -14.87 10.29 -17.15
N ARG A 159 -13.57 10.08 -17.37
CA ARG A 159 -12.78 10.84 -18.36
C ARG A 159 -12.00 9.90 -19.27
N ARG A 160 -12.27 9.99 -20.58
CA ARG A 160 -11.53 9.24 -21.60
C ARG A 160 -10.21 9.95 -21.91
N PRO A 161 -9.14 9.20 -22.20
CA PRO A 161 -7.87 9.79 -22.56
C PRO A 161 -7.92 10.35 -23.98
N SER A 162 -7.14 11.41 -24.24
CA SER A 162 -7.21 12.15 -25.51
C SER A 162 -6.80 11.29 -26.71
N TRP A 163 -5.91 10.32 -26.50
CA TRP A 163 -5.41 9.42 -27.55
C TRP A 163 -6.42 8.36 -28.00
N LEU A 164 -7.47 8.09 -27.22
CA LEU A 164 -8.45 7.06 -27.58
C LEU A 164 -9.38 7.50 -28.71
N GLU A 165 -9.69 8.79 -28.79
CA GLU A 165 -10.64 9.36 -29.76
C GLU A 165 -9.96 9.88 -31.04
N LYS A 166 -8.69 10.31 -30.95
CA LYS A 166 -7.90 10.76 -32.11
C LYS A 166 -7.75 9.67 -33.18
N LYS A 167 -7.83 10.08 -34.44
CA LYS A 167 -7.62 9.19 -35.60
C LYS A 167 -6.13 8.93 -35.81
N CYS A 168 -5.77 7.75 -36.34
CA CYS A 168 -4.37 7.41 -36.59
C CYS A 168 -3.65 8.40 -37.53
N SER A 169 -4.40 9.03 -38.45
CA SER A 169 -3.88 10.06 -39.36
C SER A 169 -3.39 11.33 -38.66
N GLU A 170 -3.88 11.64 -37.45
CA GLU A 170 -3.50 12.83 -36.70
C GLU A 170 -2.16 12.66 -35.95
N PHE A 171 -1.73 11.42 -35.69
CA PHE A 171 -0.46 11.14 -35.03
C PHE A 171 0.74 11.13 -35.99
N GLY A 172 0.48 10.98 -37.29
CA GLY A 172 1.50 10.88 -38.33
C GLY A 172 1.71 9.46 -38.87
N PRO A 173 2.69 9.28 -39.78
CA PRO A 173 2.91 8.00 -40.46
C PRO A 173 3.41 6.91 -39.50
N PRO A 174 3.11 5.63 -39.76
CA PRO A 174 3.55 4.51 -38.93
C PRO A 174 5.08 4.45 -38.87
N VAL A 175 5.61 4.21 -37.67
CA VAL A 175 7.07 4.12 -37.42
C VAL A 175 7.56 2.69 -37.61
N PHE A 176 6.68 1.71 -37.36
CA PHE A 176 7.01 0.30 -37.50
C PHE A 176 6.65 -0.22 -38.89
N PRO A 177 7.49 -1.09 -39.48
CA PRO A 177 7.26 -1.60 -40.82
C PRO A 177 5.97 -2.42 -40.90
N LEU A 178 5.24 -2.23 -42.01
CA LEU A 178 4.04 -2.99 -42.32
C LEU A 178 4.47 -4.41 -42.73
N SER A 179 4.15 -5.41 -41.90
CA SER A 179 4.32 -6.81 -42.30
C SER A 179 3.18 -7.18 -43.27
N SER A 180 3.46 -8.03 -44.25
CA SER A 180 2.63 -8.35 -45.43
C SER A 180 1.22 -8.90 -45.14
N GLY A 181 0.33 -8.05 -44.64
CA GLY A 181 -1.08 -8.31 -44.40
C GLY A 181 -1.60 -7.51 -43.21
N THR A 182 -2.16 -6.31 -43.46
CA THR A 182 -3.02 -5.43 -42.61
C THR A 182 -2.70 -5.21 -41.11
N LEU A 183 -1.72 -5.90 -40.52
CA LEU A 183 -1.37 -5.85 -39.11
C LEU A 183 0.07 -5.39 -38.96
N VAL A 184 0.25 -4.20 -38.38
CA VAL A 184 1.56 -3.67 -38.01
C VAL A 184 2.06 -4.45 -36.80
N ARG A 185 3.26 -5.06 -36.90
CA ARG A 185 3.88 -5.76 -35.77
C ARG A 185 4.70 -4.77 -34.95
N VAL A 186 4.10 -4.27 -33.87
CA VAL A 186 4.81 -3.45 -32.88
C VAL A 186 5.39 -4.35 -31.79
N PRO A 187 6.70 -4.33 -31.52
CA PRO A 187 7.29 -5.15 -30.47
C PRO A 187 6.81 -4.69 -29.09
N ILE A 188 6.48 -5.65 -28.22
CA ILE A 188 5.96 -5.41 -26.86
C ILE A 188 6.94 -4.57 -26.02
N SER A 189 8.24 -4.76 -26.24
CA SER A 189 9.31 -3.96 -25.61
C SER A 189 9.14 -2.46 -25.78
N ASN A 190 8.52 -2.02 -26.88
CA ASN A 190 8.31 -0.62 -27.18
C ASN A 190 6.97 -0.10 -26.65
N ILE A 191 6.01 -0.98 -26.34
CA ILE A 191 4.70 -0.63 -25.78
C ILE A 191 4.79 -0.54 -24.26
N LEU A 192 5.51 -1.49 -23.65
CA LEU A 192 5.67 -1.63 -22.19
C LEU A 192 6.08 -0.34 -21.46
N PRO A 193 7.12 0.42 -21.87
CA PRO A 193 7.56 1.61 -21.15
C PRO A 193 6.47 2.69 -21.05
N HIS A 194 5.51 2.73 -21.98
CA HIS A 194 4.43 3.70 -21.96
C HIS A 194 3.30 3.35 -20.98
N VAL A 195 3.18 2.09 -20.54
CA VAL A 195 2.17 1.63 -19.57
C VAL A 195 2.77 1.23 -18.21
N GLN A 196 4.11 1.19 -18.13
CA GLN A 196 4.84 0.76 -16.96
C GLN A 196 4.66 1.72 -15.78
N LEU A 197 4.57 3.03 -16.03
CA LEU A 197 4.46 4.02 -14.96
C LEU A 197 3.14 3.88 -14.21
N GLU A 198 2.03 3.63 -14.92
CA GLU A 198 0.73 3.32 -14.33
C GLU A 198 0.78 2.03 -13.49
N ALA A 199 1.44 0.99 -14.02
CA ALA A 199 1.60 -0.29 -13.32
C ALA A 199 2.45 -0.14 -12.04
N VAL A 200 3.53 0.65 -12.08
CA VAL A 200 4.38 0.94 -10.91
C VAL A 200 3.60 1.73 -9.86
N LEU A 201 2.86 2.77 -10.25
CA LEU A 201 2.03 3.56 -9.32
C LEU A 201 0.92 2.71 -8.69
N TRP A 202 0.32 1.81 -9.46
CA TRP A 202 -0.62 0.81 -8.95
C TRP A 202 0.06 -0.13 -7.93
N GLY A 203 1.23 -0.66 -8.28
CA GLY A 203 2.01 -1.54 -7.40
C GLY A 203 2.42 -0.85 -6.09
N LEU A 204 2.79 0.44 -6.16
CA LEU A 204 3.04 1.29 -5.00
C LEU A 204 1.79 1.41 -4.12
N GLY A 205 0.62 1.71 -4.72
CA GLY A 205 -0.64 1.74 -4.00
C GLY A 205 -0.98 0.40 -3.34
N THR A 206 -0.73 -0.70 -4.03
CA THR A 206 -0.96 -2.06 -3.50
C THR A 206 -0.08 -2.31 -2.28
N ALA A 207 1.21 -1.98 -2.36
CA ALA A 207 2.15 -2.12 -1.24
C ALA A 207 1.73 -1.28 -0.03
N ILE A 208 1.19 -0.08 -0.24
CA ILE A 208 0.63 0.77 0.82
C ILE A 208 -0.61 0.11 1.44
N GLY A 209 -1.51 -0.41 0.63
CA GLY A 209 -2.76 -1.02 1.07
C GLY A 209 -2.57 -2.29 1.92
N GLU A 210 -1.41 -2.93 1.83
CA GLU A 210 -1.07 -4.15 2.59
C GLU A 210 -0.15 -3.90 3.80
N LEU A 211 0.10 -2.64 4.15
CA LEU A 211 0.76 -2.26 5.41
C LEU A 211 -0.05 -2.54 6.70
N PRO A 212 -1.41 -2.55 6.71
CA PRO A 212 -2.16 -2.69 7.97
C PRO A 212 -1.78 -3.92 8.82
N PRO A 213 -1.66 -5.14 8.28
CA PRO A 213 -1.28 -6.32 9.06
C PRO A 213 0.07 -6.16 9.79
N TYR A 214 1.05 -5.50 9.16
CA TYR A 214 2.35 -5.24 9.77
C TYR A 214 2.26 -4.29 10.97
N PHE A 215 1.46 -3.22 10.86
CA PHE A 215 1.30 -2.26 11.96
C PHE A 215 0.49 -2.84 13.11
N ILE A 216 -0.56 -3.60 12.80
CA ILE A 216 -1.40 -4.27 13.80
C ILE A 216 -0.54 -5.24 14.62
N SER A 217 0.19 -6.14 13.96
CA SER A 217 0.99 -7.15 14.65
C SER A 217 2.18 -6.55 15.41
N ARG A 218 2.78 -5.45 14.90
CA ARG A 218 3.82 -4.70 15.60
C ARG A 218 3.28 -3.99 16.85
N ALA A 219 2.07 -3.44 16.79
CA ALA A 219 1.41 -2.84 17.94
C ALA A 219 1.02 -3.89 18.99
N ALA A 220 0.56 -5.07 18.56
CA ALA A 220 0.27 -6.21 19.44
C ALA A 220 1.50 -6.66 20.23
N ARG A 221 2.65 -6.80 19.53
CA ARG A 221 3.95 -7.11 20.14
C ARG A 221 4.37 -6.09 21.21
N LEU A 222 4.26 -4.80 20.89
CA LEU A 222 4.62 -3.73 21.83
C LEU A 222 3.69 -3.69 23.05
N SER A 223 2.46 -4.14 22.90
CA SER A 223 1.48 -4.22 23.99
C SER A 223 1.66 -5.45 24.89
N GLY A 224 2.65 -6.32 24.60
CA GLY A 224 2.90 -7.55 25.34
C GLY A 224 1.80 -8.61 25.18
N SER A 225 0.89 -8.42 24.22
CA SER A 225 -0.15 -9.39 23.89
C SER A 225 0.46 -10.43 22.94
N LYS A 226 0.69 -11.66 23.45
CA LYS A 226 1.06 -12.82 22.63
C LYS A 226 -0.11 -13.35 21.77
N MET A 227 -1.28 -12.70 21.80
CA MET A 227 -2.57 -13.31 21.45
C MET A 227 -2.77 -13.68 19.96
N GLU A 228 -2.00 -13.15 19.00
CA GLU A 228 -2.24 -13.51 17.58
C GLU A 228 -1.52 -14.78 17.11
N MET A 229 -0.59 -15.35 17.88
CA MET A 229 0.07 -16.60 17.48
C MET A 229 -0.86 -17.83 17.65
N GLU A 230 -1.86 -17.69 18.51
CA GLU A 230 -2.80 -18.73 18.96
C GLU A 230 -4.07 -18.74 18.09
N GLU A 231 -4.68 -17.58 17.79
CA GLU A 231 -5.87 -17.50 16.91
C GLU A 231 -5.61 -17.94 15.46
N LEU A 232 -4.42 -17.69 14.89
CA LEU A 232 -4.07 -18.21 13.56
C LEU A 232 -3.85 -19.74 13.57
N SER A 233 -3.69 -20.34 14.75
CA SER A 233 -3.60 -21.80 14.92
C SER A 233 -4.98 -22.46 15.00
N GLU A 234 -6.05 -21.68 15.22
CA GLU A 234 -7.43 -22.16 15.37
C GLU A 234 -8.32 -21.93 14.13
N ALA A 235 -7.82 -21.34 13.04
CA ALA A 235 -8.59 -21.25 11.80
C ALA A 235 -8.91 -22.66 11.27
N PRO A 236 -10.18 -23.12 11.30
CA PRO A 236 -10.54 -24.45 10.87
C PRO A 236 -10.71 -24.43 9.35
N SER A 237 -9.64 -24.76 8.63
CA SER A 237 -9.75 -25.16 7.24
C SER A 237 -8.87 -26.39 7.03
N ASP A 238 -9.51 -27.57 7.09
CA ASP A 238 -8.91 -28.88 6.86
C ASP A 238 -8.54 -29.06 5.37
N GLY A 239 -7.51 -28.33 4.93
CA GLY A 239 -7.01 -28.38 3.57
C GLY A 239 -5.49 -28.40 3.50
N LEU A 240 -4.96 -28.91 2.39
CA LEU A 240 -3.52 -29.00 2.05
C LEU A 240 -2.76 -27.67 2.25
N ILE A 241 -3.48 -26.54 2.16
CA ILE A 241 -2.98 -25.17 2.39
C ILE A 241 -2.59 -24.95 3.86
N SER A 242 -3.32 -25.47 4.84
CA SER A 242 -3.02 -25.25 6.27
C SER A 242 -1.74 -25.98 6.70
N ALA A 243 -1.45 -27.14 6.10
CA ALA A 243 -0.20 -27.88 6.30
C ALA A 243 1.00 -27.10 5.75
N SER A 244 0.89 -26.56 4.53
CA SER A 244 1.92 -25.70 3.93
C SER A 244 2.12 -24.40 4.73
N LEU A 245 1.05 -23.75 5.19
CA LEU A 245 1.14 -22.55 6.01
C LEU A 245 1.83 -22.82 7.35
N ARG A 246 1.53 -23.95 8.01
CA ARG A 246 2.23 -24.39 9.23
C ARG A 246 3.70 -24.65 8.97
N GLN A 247 4.05 -25.26 7.85
CA GLN A 247 5.44 -25.55 7.47
C GLN A 247 6.21 -24.25 7.17
N ILE A 248 5.58 -23.29 6.49
CA ILE A 248 6.13 -21.96 6.24
C ILE A 248 6.30 -21.19 7.55
N LYS A 249 5.31 -21.22 8.47
CA LYS A 249 5.40 -20.61 9.81
C LYS A 249 6.59 -21.18 10.60
N ARG A 250 6.77 -22.50 10.61
CA ARG A 250 7.90 -23.18 11.28
C ARG A 250 9.23 -22.81 10.65
N TRP A 251 9.34 -22.88 9.32
CA TRP A 251 10.54 -22.47 8.61
C TRP A 251 10.90 -21.01 8.89
N PHE A 252 9.91 -20.11 8.86
CA PHE A 252 10.11 -18.70 9.14
C PHE A 252 10.60 -18.46 10.57
N PHE A 253 10.06 -19.18 11.56
CA PHE A 253 10.51 -19.10 12.95
C PHE A 253 11.95 -19.58 13.13
N THR A 254 12.33 -20.68 12.48
CA THR A 254 13.70 -21.22 12.53
C THR A 254 14.70 -20.34 11.77
N HIS A 255 14.28 -19.74 10.66
CA HIS A 255 15.14 -18.91 9.80
C HIS A 255 15.07 -17.41 10.13
N PHE A 256 14.30 -17.01 11.15
CA PHE A 256 14.03 -15.62 11.49
C PHE A 256 15.31 -14.80 11.76
N GLN A 257 16.28 -15.40 12.46
CA GLN A 257 17.54 -14.75 12.83
C GLN A 257 18.41 -14.35 11.63
N HIS A 258 18.15 -14.93 10.45
CA HIS A 258 18.87 -14.66 9.20
C HIS A 258 17.99 -14.05 8.10
N LEU A 259 16.82 -13.48 8.45
CA LEU A 259 15.97 -12.83 7.46
C LEU A 259 16.64 -11.58 6.88
N ASN A 260 17.28 -11.80 5.73
CA ASN A 260 17.83 -10.77 4.89
C ASN A 260 16.70 -10.10 4.09
N PHE A 261 16.99 -8.90 3.59
CA PHE A 261 16.09 -8.15 2.70
C PHE A 261 15.52 -9.01 1.56
N LEU A 262 16.34 -9.91 1.03
CA LEU A 262 15.98 -10.82 -0.06
C LEU A 262 14.89 -11.84 0.34
N THR A 263 14.87 -12.33 1.58
CA THR A 263 13.84 -13.26 2.04
C THR A 263 12.49 -12.56 2.18
N VAL A 264 12.49 -11.32 2.68
CA VAL A 264 11.28 -10.48 2.75
C VAL A 264 10.78 -10.16 1.35
N LEU A 265 11.69 -9.89 0.40
CA LEU A 265 11.37 -9.63 -0.99
C LEU A 265 10.70 -10.84 -1.67
N ILE A 266 11.27 -12.03 -1.49
CA ILE A 266 10.69 -13.28 -2.04
C ILE A 266 9.29 -13.49 -1.44
N LEU A 267 9.14 -13.38 -0.13
CA LEU A 267 7.87 -13.61 0.54
C LEU A 267 6.81 -12.56 0.15
N ALA A 268 7.23 -11.33 -0.12
CA ALA A 268 6.35 -10.25 -0.61
C ALA A 268 5.93 -10.42 -2.08
N SER A 269 6.68 -11.21 -2.86
CA SER A 269 6.42 -11.44 -4.29
C SER A 269 5.43 -12.58 -4.56
N VAL A 270 5.05 -13.33 -3.52
CA VAL A 270 4.15 -14.49 -3.57
C VAL A 270 2.68 -14.03 -3.45
N PRO A 271 1.69 -14.76 -4.01
CA PRO A 271 0.27 -14.41 -3.96
C PRO A 271 -0.23 -13.96 -2.57
N ASN A 272 -1.21 -13.05 -2.61
CA ASN A 272 -1.67 -12.21 -1.51
C ASN A 272 -1.89 -12.89 -0.13
N PRO A 273 -2.34 -14.17 0.00
CA PRO A 273 -2.43 -14.81 1.33
C PRO A 273 -1.09 -14.95 2.07
N LEU A 274 0.00 -15.14 1.33
CA LEU A 274 1.34 -15.29 1.89
C LEU A 274 1.97 -13.95 2.26
N PHE A 275 1.60 -12.89 1.55
CA PHE A 275 2.02 -11.54 1.88
C PHE A 275 1.44 -11.09 3.23
N ASP A 276 0.14 -11.29 3.45
CA ASP A 276 -0.50 -10.87 4.70
C ASP A 276 0.11 -11.60 5.90
N LEU A 277 0.41 -12.89 5.74
CA LEU A 277 1.16 -13.67 6.73
C LEU A 277 2.58 -13.11 6.95
N ALA A 278 3.29 -12.75 5.88
CA ALA A 278 4.60 -12.12 5.96
C ALA A 278 4.54 -10.81 6.75
N GLY A 279 3.53 -9.98 6.49
CA GLY A 279 3.30 -8.71 7.19
C GLY A 279 3.11 -8.92 8.69
N ILE A 280 2.23 -9.86 9.07
CA ILE A 280 1.97 -10.20 10.48
C ILE A 280 3.28 -10.66 11.13
N MET A 281 3.99 -11.62 10.53
CA MET A 281 5.25 -12.13 11.06
C MET A 281 6.29 -11.02 11.19
N CYS A 282 6.53 -10.23 10.14
CA CYS A 282 7.50 -9.13 10.16
C CYS A 282 7.23 -8.11 11.28
N GLY A 283 5.96 -7.81 11.56
CA GLY A 283 5.59 -6.92 12.66
C GLY A 283 5.75 -7.56 14.04
N GLN A 284 5.38 -8.84 14.21
CA GLN A 284 5.59 -9.59 15.46
C GLN A 284 7.06 -9.80 15.82
N PHE A 285 7.92 -9.92 14.82
CA PHE A 285 9.34 -10.02 15.08
C PHE A 285 10.06 -8.67 15.13
N GLY A 286 9.38 -7.57 14.78
CA GLY A 286 9.91 -6.22 14.89
C GLY A 286 10.92 -5.83 13.83
N ILE A 287 10.81 -6.36 12.61
CA ILE A 287 11.63 -5.94 11.46
C ILE A 287 11.43 -4.43 11.23
N PRO A 288 12.48 -3.64 10.94
CA PRO A 288 12.33 -2.21 10.69
C PRO A 288 11.44 -1.94 9.48
N PHE A 289 10.56 -0.94 9.61
CA PHE A 289 9.55 -0.58 8.61
C PHE A 289 10.15 -0.40 7.20
N TRP A 290 11.28 0.30 7.07
CA TRP A 290 11.90 0.56 5.78
C TRP A 290 12.39 -0.70 5.05
N LYS A 291 12.88 -1.71 5.78
CA LYS A 291 13.29 -2.98 5.16
C LYS A 291 12.08 -3.74 4.61
N PHE A 292 10.99 -3.77 5.38
CA PHE A 292 9.74 -4.38 4.95
C PHE A 292 9.14 -3.60 3.79
N PHE A 293 8.88 -2.30 3.96
CA PHE A 293 8.26 -1.46 2.93
C PHE A 293 9.01 -1.48 1.61
N LEU A 294 10.34 -1.34 1.62
CA LEU A 294 11.12 -1.36 0.38
C LEU A 294 11.11 -2.73 -0.29
N ALA A 295 11.16 -3.83 0.48
CA ALA A 295 11.03 -5.17 -0.06
C ALA A 295 9.64 -5.39 -0.69
N THR A 296 8.58 -4.91 -0.04
CA THR A 296 7.21 -5.00 -0.55
C THR A 296 7.00 -4.14 -1.79
N LEU A 297 7.59 -2.93 -1.81
CA LEU A 297 7.54 -2.03 -2.94
C LEU A 297 8.26 -2.62 -4.16
N ILE A 298 9.47 -3.14 -3.98
CA ILE A 298 10.21 -3.78 -5.09
C ILE A 298 9.49 -5.04 -5.56
N GLY A 299 9.02 -5.89 -4.64
CA GLY A 299 8.28 -7.11 -4.98
C GLY A 299 7.00 -6.84 -5.75
N LYS A 300 6.22 -5.84 -5.35
CA LYS A 300 4.90 -5.55 -5.95
C LYS A 300 4.91 -4.54 -7.09
N ALA A 301 5.79 -3.54 -7.05
CA ALA A 301 5.84 -2.50 -8.06
C ALA A 301 6.87 -2.76 -9.17
N LEU A 302 7.83 -3.68 -8.97
CA LEU A 302 8.81 -4.05 -10.00
C LEU A 302 8.64 -5.51 -10.39
N ILE A 303 8.76 -6.46 -9.46
CA ILE A 303 8.75 -7.90 -9.83
C ILE A 303 7.37 -8.33 -10.34
N LYS A 304 6.32 -8.03 -9.55
CA LYS A 304 4.94 -8.38 -9.93
C LYS A 304 4.46 -7.61 -11.16
N THR A 305 4.80 -6.34 -11.33
CA THR A 305 4.39 -5.57 -12.51
C THR A 305 5.07 -6.07 -13.79
N HIS A 306 6.36 -6.42 -13.74
CA HIS A 306 7.03 -6.99 -14.90
C HIS A 306 6.40 -8.34 -15.29
N ILE A 307 6.22 -9.25 -14.33
CA ILE A 307 5.58 -10.56 -14.60
C ILE A 307 4.11 -10.41 -15.02
N GLN A 308 3.34 -9.55 -14.37
CA GLN A 308 1.90 -9.36 -14.61
C GLN A 308 1.59 -8.52 -15.84
N VAL A 309 2.54 -7.76 -16.39
CA VAL A 309 2.35 -7.12 -17.70
C VAL A 309 2.77 -8.07 -18.83
N ASP A 310 3.81 -8.88 -18.65
CA ASP A 310 4.24 -9.84 -19.68
C ASP A 310 3.18 -10.94 -19.97
N VAL A 311 2.49 -11.44 -18.94
CA VAL A 311 1.49 -12.53 -19.07
C VAL A 311 0.25 -12.15 -19.92
N PRO A 312 -0.47 -11.03 -19.67
CA PRO A 312 -1.60 -10.62 -20.50
C PRO A 312 -1.18 -10.15 -21.89
N PHE A 313 0.05 -9.66 -22.08
CA PHE A 313 0.58 -9.35 -23.42
C PHE A 313 0.81 -10.62 -24.25
N PHE A 314 1.26 -11.72 -23.63
CA PHE A 314 1.39 -13.02 -24.29
C PHE A 314 0.04 -13.61 -24.73
N TRP A 315 -1.06 -13.21 -24.10
CA TRP A 315 -2.43 -13.60 -24.49
C TRP A 315 -3.09 -12.66 -25.51
N LEU A 316 -2.60 -11.43 -25.65
CA LEU A 316 -3.13 -10.43 -26.59
C LEU A 316 -2.42 -10.41 -27.96
N CYS A 317 -1.23 -11.00 -28.06
CA CYS A 317 -0.43 -11.14 -29.28
C CYS A 317 -0.51 -12.57 -29.83
#